data_AF-A0A7W6Q5X3-F1
#
_entry.id   AF-A0A7W6Q5X3-F1
#
_cell.length_a   1.000
_cell.length_b   1.000
_cell.length_c   1.000
_cell.angle_alpha   90.00
_cell.angle_beta   90.00
_cell.angle_gamma   90.00
#
_symmetry.space_group_name_H-M   'P 1'
#
loop_
_entity.id
_entity.type
_entity.pdbx_description
1 polymer ?
#
loop_
_entity_poly.entity_id
_entity_poly.type
_entity_poly.pdbx_seq_one_letter_code
_entity_poly.pdbx_strand_id
1 'polypeptide(L)'
;MLKYLTFVASLIGGPVVAQNKAFDLQVPQGLIETGLHKHLLPRFSLKTGIRITVTPDGGDAEFGPEGTPVFQQGDRLWRYAKTAGPHTDAFEDWLLSDVGKRTIEAFAPEGVALFSADVASAATVQTAAVVGNTALGEEVSLQSCGRCHVVNETNRMNAIGSTPSFRLLRTFEDWEYRFESFYVLKPHAAFTQVADVTEPFAENLPSPIAPIEVSLDEIDAIVAYVGSIAPADLGAPLQSQ
;
A
#
# COMPACT_ATOMS: atom_id res chain seq x y z
N MET A 1 64.96 52.74 11.85
CA MET A 1 64.76 52.00 13.11
C MET A 1 63.27 51.67 13.21
N LEU A 2 62.99 50.37 13.28
CA LEU A 2 61.71 49.72 13.00
C LEU A 2 60.69 49.96 14.13
N LYS A 3 59.50 50.51 13.81
CA LYS A 3 58.38 50.63 14.76
C LYS A 3 57.64 49.28 14.80
N TYR A 4 57.70 48.60 15.94
CA TYR A 4 56.95 47.36 16.18
C TYR A 4 55.47 47.69 16.40
N LEU A 5 54.61 47.16 15.52
CA LEU A 5 53.16 47.14 15.68
C LEU A 5 52.78 45.83 16.40
N THR A 6 52.31 45.92 17.64
CA THR A 6 51.81 44.77 18.40
C THR A 6 50.33 44.57 18.04
N PHE A 7 50.02 43.49 17.32
CA PHE A 7 48.65 43.10 16.98
C PHE A 7 48.09 42.22 18.09
N VAL A 8 47.15 42.73 18.88
CA VAL A 8 46.41 41.95 19.88
C VAL A 8 45.26 41.24 19.17
N ALA A 9 45.39 39.93 18.97
CA ALA A 9 44.32 39.10 18.44
C ALA A 9 43.32 38.77 19.57
N SER A 10 42.22 39.52 19.65
CA SER A 10 41.09 39.16 20.50
C SER A 10 40.34 37.97 19.89
N LEU A 11 40.48 36.80 20.51
CA LEU A 11 39.62 35.64 20.26
C LEU A 11 38.22 35.94 20.82
N ILE A 12 37.30 36.35 19.95
CA ILE A 12 35.89 36.47 20.26
C ILE A 12 35.31 35.04 20.25
N GLY A 13 35.24 34.41 21.43
CA GLY A 13 34.47 33.19 21.62
C GLY A 13 32.98 33.51 21.51
N GLY A 14 32.38 33.28 20.34
CA GLY A 14 30.93 33.32 20.19
C GLY A 14 30.29 32.20 21.03
N PRO A 15 29.07 32.40 21.55
CA PRO A 15 28.35 31.34 22.23
C PRO A 15 28.06 30.22 21.22
N VAL A 16 28.64 29.05 21.44
CA VAL A 16 28.20 27.82 20.79
C VAL A 16 26.79 27.56 21.33
N VAL A 17 25.78 27.86 20.52
CA VAL A 17 24.41 27.41 20.78
C VAL A 17 24.44 25.90 20.68
N ALA A 18 24.36 25.21 21.82
CA ALA A 18 24.13 23.78 21.82
C ALA A 18 22.80 23.53 21.11
N GLN A 19 22.84 22.99 19.88
CA GLN A 19 21.63 22.50 19.22
C GLN A 19 21.09 21.38 20.10
N ASN A 20 19.97 21.64 20.77
CA ASN A 20 19.31 20.64 21.59
C ASN A 20 18.95 19.48 20.67
N LYS A 21 19.60 18.33 20.86
CA LYS A 21 19.27 17.07 20.18
C LYS A 21 17.94 16.56 20.72
N ALA A 22 16.84 17.19 20.33
CA ALA A 22 15.52 16.86 20.82
C ALA A 22 14.43 17.14 19.77
N PHE A 23 13.33 16.40 19.86
CA PHE A 23 12.11 16.66 19.10
C PHE A 23 10.89 16.12 19.86
N ASP A 24 9.71 16.63 19.50
CA ASP A 24 8.44 16.24 20.08
C ASP A 24 7.75 15.18 19.20
N LEU A 25 7.28 14.10 19.83
CA LEU A 25 6.65 12.96 19.19
C LEU A 25 5.21 12.82 19.68
N GLN A 26 4.25 13.01 18.78
CA GLN A 26 2.85 12.71 19.07
C GLN A 26 2.63 11.20 19.06
N VAL A 27 2.10 10.68 20.18
CA VAL A 27 1.76 9.26 20.32
C VAL A 27 0.28 9.16 20.65
N PRO A 28 -0.56 8.54 19.79
CA PRO A 28 -1.99 8.40 20.07
C PRO A 28 -2.26 7.65 21.37
N GLN A 29 -3.34 8.01 22.07
CA GLN A 29 -3.66 7.46 23.39
C GLN A 29 -3.67 5.93 23.42
N GLY A 30 -4.26 5.28 22.41
CA GLY A 30 -4.28 3.82 22.32
C GLY A 30 -2.88 3.18 22.28
N LEU A 31 -1.87 3.88 21.74
CA LEU A 31 -0.47 3.43 21.74
C LEU A 31 0.25 3.81 23.04
N ILE A 32 -0.11 4.93 23.67
CA ILE A 32 0.39 5.29 25.02
C ILE A 32 0.01 4.20 26.04
N GLU A 33 -1.24 3.74 25.99
CA GLU A 33 -1.78 2.73 26.92
C GLU A 33 -1.04 1.40 26.84
N THR A 34 -0.52 1.03 25.66
CA THR A 34 0.31 -0.18 25.51
C THR A 34 1.64 -0.09 26.25
N GLY A 35 2.17 1.11 26.48
CA GLY A 35 3.50 1.33 27.05
C GLY A 35 4.67 1.15 26.08
N LEU A 36 4.43 0.90 24.78
CA LEU A 36 5.50 0.70 23.78
C LEU A 36 6.49 1.87 23.75
N HIS A 37 6.03 3.11 23.81
CA HIS A 37 6.87 4.30 23.85
C HIS A 37 7.87 4.29 25.03
N LYS A 38 7.47 3.77 26.20
CA LYS A 38 8.36 3.63 27.37
C LYS A 38 9.44 2.56 27.14
N HIS A 39 9.20 1.64 26.23
CA HIS A 39 10.17 0.63 25.83
C HIS A 39 11.12 1.15 24.73
N LEU A 40 10.58 1.78 23.68
CA LEU A 40 11.36 2.22 22.52
C LEU A 40 12.27 3.42 22.83
N LEU A 41 11.67 4.50 23.34
CA LEU A 41 12.33 5.81 23.39
C LEU A 41 13.62 5.80 24.22
N PRO A 42 13.69 5.19 25.42
CA PRO A 42 14.93 5.16 26.18
C PRO A 42 16.08 4.45 25.46
N ARG A 43 15.80 3.41 24.66
CA ARG A 43 16.81 2.63 23.95
C ARG A 43 17.40 3.39 22.77
N PHE A 44 16.54 4.12 22.05
CA PHE A 44 17.00 5.05 21.02
C PHE A 44 17.84 6.17 21.65
N SER A 45 17.28 6.88 22.64
CA SER A 45 17.93 8.04 23.28
C SER A 45 19.27 7.68 23.92
N LEU A 46 19.40 6.49 24.52
CA LEU A 46 20.65 6.03 25.12
C LEU A 46 21.78 5.88 24.07
N LYS A 47 21.45 5.42 22.86
CA LYS A 47 22.45 5.21 21.80
C LYS A 47 22.79 6.48 21.04
N THR A 48 21.81 7.37 20.83
CA THR A 48 21.96 8.54 19.94
C THR A 48 22.18 9.85 20.68
N GLY A 49 21.82 9.92 21.96
CA GLY A 49 21.77 11.15 22.74
C GLY A 49 20.67 12.12 22.30
N ILE A 50 19.74 11.67 21.46
CA ILE A 50 18.58 12.45 21.01
C ILE A 50 17.44 12.21 22.00
N ARG A 51 16.93 13.27 22.63
CA ARG A 51 15.80 13.22 23.57
C ARG A 51 14.48 13.33 22.80
N ILE A 52 13.54 12.45 23.10
CA ILE A 52 12.20 12.49 22.53
C ILE A 52 11.20 12.81 23.65
N THR A 53 10.38 13.84 23.45
CA THR A 53 9.28 14.18 24.36
C THR A 53 7.98 13.68 23.77
N VAL A 54 7.20 12.90 24.53
CA VAL A 54 5.87 12.47 24.07
C VAL A 54 4.86 13.58 24.34
N THR A 55 4.12 13.97 23.31
CA THR A 55 3.05 14.97 23.37
C THR A 55 1.70 14.33 23.02
N PRO A 56 0.59 14.82 23.61
CA PRO A 56 -0.75 14.31 23.31
C PRO A 56 -1.25 14.79 21.94
N ASP A 57 -0.92 16.02 21.56
CA ASP A 57 -1.36 16.67 20.33
C ASP A 57 -0.21 17.46 19.71
N GLY A 58 0.09 17.22 18.44
CA GLY A 58 1.10 17.92 17.68
C GLY A 58 2.54 17.61 18.09
N GLY A 59 3.43 17.55 17.11
CA GLY A 59 4.86 17.31 17.31
C GLY A 59 5.62 17.42 16.00
N ASP A 60 6.94 17.31 16.08
CA ASP A 60 7.82 17.23 14.90
C ASP A 60 7.61 15.90 14.14
N ALA A 61 7.10 14.89 14.84
CA ALA A 61 6.70 13.61 14.27
C ALA A 61 5.51 12.99 15.01
N GLU A 62 4.87 12.01 14.39
CA GLU A 62 3.72 11.29 14.94
C GLU A 62 3.72 9.80 14.57
N PHE A 63 3.18 8.98 15.47
CA PHE A 63 2.73 7.63 15.12
C PHE A 63 1.26 7.68 14.72
N GLY A 64 0.90 7.14 13.55
CA GLY A 64 -0.44 7.27 13.01
C GLY A 64 -0.72 6.40 11.79
N PRO A 65 -1.79 6.70 11.04
CA PRO A 65 -2.14 6.02 9.80
C PRO A 65 -1.36 6.53 8.59
N GLU A 66 -0.56 7.60 8.72
CA GLU A 66 0.16 8.24 7.62
C GLU A 66 1.69 8.13 7.79
N GLY A 67 2.42 8.19 6.68
CA GLY A 67 3.88 8.14 6.65
C GLY A 67 4.47 6.74 6.45
N THR A 68 5.69 6.55 6.95
CA THR A 68 6.50 5.34 6.71
C THR A 68 6.04 4.18 7.60
N PRO A 69 5.74 2.98 7.06
CA PRO A 69 5.42 1.80 7.87
C PRO A 69 6.55 1.43 8.83
N VAL A 70 6.25 1.28 10.12
CA VAL A 70 7.29 0.99 11.14
C VAL A 70 7.01 -0.25 11.99
N PHE A 71 5.75 -0.56 12.31
CA PHE A 71 5.36 -1.79 13.01
C PHE A 71 3.85 -2.03 12.89
N GLN A 72 3.40 -3.21 13.30
CA GLN A 72 2.00 -3.61 13.33
C GLN A 72 1.55 -3.97 14.74
N GLN A 73 0.25 -3.83 14.99
CA GLN A 73 -0.43 -4.29 16.20
C GLN A 73 -1.71 -5.04 15.79
N GLY A 74 -1.67 -6.36 15.74
CA GLY A 74 -2.72 -7.15 15.06
C GLY A 74 -2.83 -6.69 13.60
N ASP A 75 -4.06 -6.38 13.15
CA ASP A 75 -4.32 -5.89 11.78
C ASP A 75 -3.99 -4.41 11.57
N ARG A 76 -3.63 -3.68 12.62
CA ARG A 76 -3.34 -2.24 12.53
C ARG A 76 -1.89 -2.00 12.15
N LEU A 77 -1.65 -1.45 10.96
CA LEU A 77 -0.35 -0.92 10.57
C LEU A 77 -0.12 0.46 11.18
N TRP A 78 0.96 0.60 11.95
CA TRP A 78 1.42 1.87 12.47
C TRP A 78 2.49 2.45 11.55
N ARG A 79 2.29 3.71 11.18
CA ARG A 79 3.21 4.49 10.37
C ARG A 79 3.78 5.65 11.17
N TYR A 80 4.95 6.10 10.75
CA TYR A 80 5.67 7.22 11.32
C TYR A 80 5.67 8.37 10.30
N ALA A 81 4.93 9.43 10.62
CA ALA A 81 4.93 10.67 9.87
C ALA A 81 5.83 11.69 10.58
N LYS A 82 6.55 12.50 9.83
CA LYS A 82 7.50 13.48 10.37
C LYS A 82 7.61 14.72 9.52
N THR A 83 7.98 15.82 10.16
CA THR A 83 8.67 16.93 9.51
C THR A 83 10.13 16.54 9.34
N ALA A 84 10.66 16.70 8.12
CA ALA A 84 12.04 16.32 7.81
C ALA A 84 13.04 17.09 8.68
N GLY A 85 13.97 16.36 9.28
CA GLY A 85 14.95 16.93 10.20
C GLY A 85 15.91 15.87 10.70
N PRO A 86 17.15 16.25 11.06
CA PRO A 86 18.22 15.29 11.35
C PRO A 86 17.90 14.35 12.54
N HIS A 87 16.99 14.75 13.43
CA HIS A 87 16.62 13.96 14.61
C HIS A 87 15.41 13.06 14.37
N THR A 88 14.41 13.55 13.63
CA THR A 88 13.25 12.76 13.21
C THR A 88 13.65 11.71 12.16
N ASP A 89 14.62 12.03 11.30
CA ASP A 89 15.24 11.11 10.35
C ASP A 89 16.00 9.99 11.05
N ALA A 90 16.87 10.35 12.01
CA ALA A 90 17.62 9.36 12.78
C ALA A 90 16.71 8.39 13.56
N PHE A 91 15.54 8.84 14.01
CA PHE A 91 14.58 7.96 14.69
C PHE A 91 13.87 7.01 13.71
N GLU A 92 13.47 7.49 12.53
CA GLU A 92 12.93 6.62 11.47
C GLU A 92 13.93 5.55 11.06
N ASP A 93 15.17 5.94 10.75
CA ASP A 93 16.24 5.01 10.38
C ASP A 93 16.47 3.96 11.47
N TRP A 94 16.40 4.37 12.74
CA TRP A 94 16.53 3.46 13.85
C TRP A 94 15.36 2.48 13.93
N LEU A 95 14.11 2.94 13.80
CA LEU A 95 12.92 2.08 13.80
C LEU A 95 12.98 1.01 12.71
N LEU A 96 13.47 1.37 11.52
CA LEU A 96 13.57 0.47 10.36
C LEU A 96 14.80 -0.45 10.40
N SER A 97 15.79 -0.14 11.24
CA SER A 97 17.00 -0.95 11.42
C SER A 97 16.72 -2.28 12.14
N ASP A 98 17.63 -3.25 12.00
CA ASP A 98 17.58 -4.51 12.75
C ASP A 98 17.48 -4.32 14.27
N VAL A 99 18.10 -3.26 14.81
CA VAL A 99 18.06 -2.97 16.24
C VAL A 99 16.68 -2.45 16.65
N GLY A 100 16.09 -1.55 15.86
CA GLY A 100 14.73 -1.05 16.09
C GLY A 100 13.71 -2.17 16.00
N LYS A 101 13.76 -2.96 14.91
CA LYS A 101 12.90 -4.12 14.69
C LYS A 101 12.96 -5.12 15.84
N ARG A 102 14.16 -5.56 16.25
CA ARG A 102 14.31 -6.47 17.41
C ARG A 102 13.80 -5.85 18.71
N THR A 103 13.90 -4.54 18.87
CA THR A 103 13.39 -3.86 20.06
C THR A 103 11.85 -3.86 20.09
N ILE A 104 11.22 -3.67 18.93
CA ILE A 104 9.76 -3.77 18.78
C ILE A 104 9.30 -5.20 19.09
N GLU A 105 9.94 -6.21 18.47
CA GLU A 105 9.64 -7.63 18.69
C GLU A 105 9.85 -8.09 20.15
N ALA A 106 10.81 -7.48 20.85
CA ALA A 106 11.09 -7.78 22.25
C ALA A 106 10.05 -7.17 23.22
N PHE A 107 9.12 -6.34 22.73
CA PHE A 107 8.06 -5.78 23.56
C PHE A 107 6.94 -6.81 23.79
N ALA A 108 7.13 -7.61 24.84
CA ALA A 108 6.20 -8.64 25.26
C ALA A 108 5.68 -8.40 26.69
N PRO A 109 4.77 -7.41 26.91
CA PRO A 109 4.12 -7.24 28.21
C PRO A 109 3.39 -8.54 28.58
N GLU A 110 3.51 -8.97 29.83
CA GLU A 110 2.98 -10.25 30.32
C GLU A 110 3.45 -11.49 29.51
N GLY A 111 4.59 -11.38 28.81
CA GLY A 111 5.15 -12.47 28.00
C GLY A 111 4.50 -12.67 26.63
N VAL A 112 3.58 -11.80 26.22
CA VAL A 112 2.88 -11.88 24.93
C VAL A 112 3.37 -10.76 24.01
N ALA A 113 3.92 -11.11 22.84
CA ALA A 113 4.31 -10.14 21.83
C ALA A 113 3.08 -9.37 21.32
N LEU A 114 3.09 -8.05 21.49
CA LEU A 114 1.96 -7.19 21.12
C LEU A 114 2.15 -6.49 19.77
N PHE A 115 3.40 -6.38 19.31
CA PHE A 115 3.75 -5.71 18.07
C PHE A 115 4.66 -6.57 17.21
N SER A 116 4.52 -6.42 15.89
CA SER A 116 5.40 -7.03 14.89
C SER A 116 6.14 -5.92 14.14
N ALA A 117 7.44 -6.10 13.94
CA ALA A 117 8.26 -5.25 13.08
C ALA A 117 8.27 -5.72 11.62
N ASP A 118 7.66 -6.87 11.33
CA ASP A 118 7.38 -7.32 9.97
C ASP A 118 6.18 -6.57 9.41
N VAL A 119 6.46 -5.38 8.88
CA VAL A 119 5.47 -4.54 8.19
C VAL A 119 5.17 -5.01 6.78
N ALA A 120 5.89 -6.01 6.24
CA ALA A 120 5.64 -6.54 4.91
C ALA A 120 4.30 -7.29 4.84
N SER A 121 3.81 -7.81 5.97
CA SER A 121 2.53 -8.53 6.03
C SER A 121 1.28 -7.63 5.98
N ALA A 122 1.41 -6.30 6.14
CA ALA A 122 0.26 -5.37 6.05
C ALA A 122 -0.04 -4.95 4.61
N ALA A 123 0.82 -5.33 3.65
CA ALA A 123 0.55 -5.20 2.22
C ALA A 123 0.06 -6.52 1.60
N THR A 124 -0.20 -7.56 2.41
CA THR A 124 -1.23 -8.52 2.03
C THR A 124 -2.56 -7.88 2.41
N VAL A 125 -3.12 -7.10 1.47
CA VAL A 125 -4.53 -7.29 1.18
C VAL A 125 -4.66 -8.80 1.11
N GLN A 126 -5.25 -9.41 2.14
CA GLN A 126 -5.93 -10.67 1.90
C GLN A 126 -6.88 -10.30 0.78
N THR A 127 -6.48 -10.59 -0.47
CA THR A 127 -7.45 -10.93 -1.49
C THR A 127 -8.24 -12.00 -0.77
N ALA A 128 -9.42 -11.62 -0.25
CA ALA A 128 -10.40 -12.60 0.13
C ALA A 128 -10.36 -13.58 -1.04
N ALA A 129 -9.99 -14.84 -0.77
CA ALA A 129 -9.90 -15.81 -1.84
C ALA A 129 -11.27 -15.74 -2.51
N VAL A 130 -11.33 -15.18 -3.73
CA VAL A 130 -12.61 -14.96 -4.40
C VAL A 130 -13.21 -16.36 -4.51
N VAL A 131 -14.23 -16.60 -3.70
CA VAL A 131 -14.79 -17.94 -3.53
C VAL A 131 -15.60 -18.21 -4.77
N GLY A 132 -15.04 -18.97 -5.70
CA GLY A 132 -15.72 -19.30 -6.95
C GLY A 132 -15.02 -20.41 -7.72
N ASN A 133 -15.75 -21.03 -8.63
CA ASN A 133 -15.24 -22.11 -9.47
C ASN A 133 -14.35 -21.52 -10.57
N THR A 134 -13.04 -21.47 -10.35
CA THR A 134 -12.08 -20.88 -11.29
C THR A 134 -12.02 -21.62 -12.63
N ALA A 135 -12.28 -22.93 -12.66
CA ALA A 135 -12.32 -23.71 -13.89
C ALA A 135 -13.54 -23.32 -14.74
N LEU A 136 -14.72 -23.18 -14.11
CA LEU A 136 -15.91 -22.64 -14.78
C LEU A 136 -15.66 -21.20 -15.25
N GLY A 137 -15.03 -20.39 -14.41
CA GLY A 137 -14.70 -19.01 -14.74
C GLY A 137 -13.80 -18.88 -15.97
N GLU A 138 -12.79 -19.74 -16.09
CA GLU A 138 -11.93 -19.81 -17.28
C GLU A 138 -12.72 -20.20 -18.53
N GLU A 139 -13.54 -21.24 -18.44
CA GLU A 139 -14.38 -21.74 -19.53
C GLU A 139 -15.34 -20.66 -20.04
N VAL A 140 -16.11 -20.05 -19.13
CA VAL A 140 -17.06 -18.98 -19.47
C VAL A 140 -16.31 -17.77 -20.02
N SER A 141 -15.18 -17.38 -19.43
CA SER A 141 -14.37 -16.25 -19.93
C SER A 141 -13.93 -16.47 -21.38
N LEU A 142 -13.47 -17.68 -21.73
CA LEU A 142 -13.07 -18.02 -23.08
C LEU A 142 -14.26 -17.99 -24.06
N GLN A 143 -15.40 -18.54 -23.66
CA GLN A 143 -16.62 -18.59 -24.48
C GLN A 143 -17.22 -17.20 -24.71
N SER A 144 -17.37 -16.43 -23.63
CA SER A 144 -18.14 -15.18 -23.60
C SER A 144 -17.28 -13.95 -23.90
N CYS A 145 -16.02 -13.92 -23.48
CA CYS A 145 -15.14 -12.75 -23.62
C CYS A 145 -14.01 -12.97 -24.63
N GLY A 146 -13.67 -14.23 -24.93
CA GLY A 146 -12.46 -14.62 -25.67
C GLY A 146 -12.39 -14.19 -27.13
N ARG A 147 -13.52 -13.79 -27.73
CA ARG A 147 -13.55 -13.18 -29.07
C ARG A 147 -12.85 -11.81 -29.11
N CYS A 148 -12.91 -11.07 -28.00
CA CYS A 148 -12.35 -9.73 -27.90
C CYS A 148 -11.11 -9.73 -27.00
N HIS A 149 -11.22 -10.30 -25.80
CA HIS A 149 -10.15 -10.27 -24.81
C HIS A 149 -9.23 -11.49 -24.92
N VAL A 150 -7.92 -11.27 -24.80
CA VAL A 150 -7.01 -12.39 -24.48
C VAL A 150 -7.27 -12.78 -23.02
N VAL A 151 -7.78 -13.99 -22.83
CA VAL A 151 -8.16 -14.55 -21.53
C VAL A 151 -6.97 -15.29 -20.94
N ASN A 152 -6.37 -16.19 -21.75
CA ASN A 152 -5.18 -16.96 -21.40
C ASN A 152 -4.33 -17.26 -22.65
N GLU A 153 -3.29 -18.08 -22.50
CA GLU A 153 -2.40 -18.43 -23.61
C GLU A 153 -3.12 -19.18 -24.76
N THR A 154 -4.24 -19.86 -24.49
CA THR A 154 -4.95 -20.64 -25.52
C THR A 154 -5.60 -19.77 -26.60
N ASN A 155 -5.99 -18.52 -26.27
CA ASN A 155 -6.60 -17.59 -27.21
C ASN A 155 -5.73 -16.36 -27.53
N ARG A 156 -4.46 -16.35 -27.10
CA ARG A 156 -3.53 -15.22 -27.26
C ARG A 156 -3.46 -14.66 -28.69
N MET A 157 -3.51 -15.53 -29.70
CA MET A 157 -3.42 -15.15 -31.12
C MET A 157 -4.78 -15.10 -31.82
N ASN A 158 -5.88 -15.36 -31.10
CA ASN A 158 -7.23 -15.47 -31.64
C ASN A 158 -8.17 -14.32 -31.24
N ALA A 159 -7.73 -13.44 -30.33
CA ALA A 159 -8.47 -12.27 -29.88
C ALA A 159 -8.22 -11.03 -30.77
N ILE A 160 -9.15 -10.06 -30.77
CA ILE A 160 -9.14 -8.88 -31.68
C ILE A 160 -7.97 -7.90 -31.47
N GLY A 161 -7.18 -8.06 -30.41
CA GLY A 161 -5.95 -7.29 -30.14
C GLY A 161 -6.15 -5.81 -29.79
N SER A 162 -7.32 -5.23 -30.06
CA SER A 162 -7.67 -3.83 -29.78
C SER A 162 -8.36 -3.63 -28.42
N THR A 163 -8.66 -4.70 -27.69
CA THR A 163 -9.19 -4.67 -26.32
C THR A 163 -8.16 -5.20 -25.33
N PRO A 164 -8.10 -4.67 -24.09
CA PRO A 164 -7.11 -5.07 -23.10
C PRO A 164 -7.22 -6.56 -22.75
N SER A 165 -6.10 -7.26 -22.52
CA SER A 165 -6.15 -8.65 -22.03
C SER A 165 -6.67 -8.71 -20.59
N PHE A 166 -7.14 -9.88 -20.14
CA PHE A 166 -7.53 -10.09 -18.74
C PHE A 166 -6.37 -9.82 -17.79
N ARG A 167 -5.16 -10.25 -18.15
CA ARG A 167 -3.94 -9.94 -17.39
C ARG A 167 -3.65 -8.43 -17.31
N LEU A 168 -3.90 -7.68 -18.39
CA LEU A 168 -3.76 -6.22 -18.36
C LEU A 168 -4.84 -5.59 -17.47
N LEU A 169 -6.09 -6.02 -17.57
CA LEU A 169 -7.15 -5.53 -16.67
C LEU A 169 -6.84 -5.81 -15.20
N ARG A 170 -6.13 -6.92 -14.91
CA ARG A 170 -5.67 -7.28 -13.56
C ARG A 170 -4.63 -6.34 -12.95
N THR A 171 -4.06 -5.42 -13.72
CA THR A 171 -3.14 -4.40 -13.18
C THR A 171 -3.86 -3.23 -12.52
N PHE A 172 -5.17 -3.08 -12.73
CA PHE A 172 -5.95 -1.99 -12.12
C PHE A 172 -6.28 -2.30 -10.66
N GLU A 173 -6.21 -1.28 -9.79
CA GLU A 173 -6.57 -1.43 -8.37
C GLU A 173 -8.04 -1.84 -8.20
N ASP A 174 -8.92 -1.38 -9.08
CA ASP A 174 -10.37 -1.65 -9.07
C ASP A 174 -10.78 -2.79 -10.02
N TRP A 175 -9.86 -3.71 -10.37
CA TRP A 175 -10.14 -4.78 -11.32
C TRP A 175 -11.35 -5.63 -10.90
N GLU A 176 -11.47 -5.97 -9.61
CA GLU A 176 -12.52 -6.84 -9.08
C GLU A 176 -13.89 -6.23 -9.32
N TYR A 177 -14.07 -4.97 -8.88
CA TYR A 177 -15.28 -4.19 -9.14
C TYR A 177 -15.63 -4.10 -10.63
N ARG A 178 -14.63 -3.95 -11.52
CA ARG A 178 -14.86 -3.90 -12.97
C ARG A 178 -15.40 -5.21 -13.52
N PHE A 179 -14.91 -6.36 -13.05
CA PHE A 179 -15.38 -7.68 -13.48
C PHE A 179 -16.69 -8.07 -12.82
N GLU A 180 -16.94 -7.68 -11.58
CA GLU A 180 -18.23 -7.93 -10.91
C GLU A 180 -19.37 -7.11 -11.53
N SER A 181 -19.09 -5.88 -11.96
CA SER A 181 -20.12 -4.90 -12.32
C SER A 181 -20.08 -4.43 -13.78
N PHE A 182 -19.39 -5.15 -14.70
CA PHE A 182 -19.25 -4.68 -16.09
C PHE A 182 -20.61 -4.38 -16.74
N TYR A 183 -21.66 -5.13 -16.43
CA TYR A 183 -23.00 -4.89 -16.99
C TYR A 183 -23.63 -3.56 -16.51
N VAL A 184 -23.17 -3.03 -15.37
CA VAL A 184 -23.50 -1.69 -14.86
C VAL A 184 -22.60 -0.63 -15.48
N LEU A 185 -21.29 -0.91 -15.58
CA LEU A 185 -20.30 0.00 -16.18
C LEU A 185 -20.44 0.13 -17.70
N LYS A 186 -21.16 -0.81 -18.33
CA LYS A 186 -21.58 -0.80 -19.73
C LYS A 186 -20.43 -0.64 -20.75
N PRO A 187 -19.29 -1.33 -20.62
CA PRO A 187 -18.21 -1.26 -21.62
C PRO A 187 -18.65 -1.82 -22.99
N HIS A 188 -19.61 -2.74 -23.00
CA HIS A 188 -20.15 -3.39 -24.20
C HIS A 188 -21.67 -3.66 -24.12
N ALA A 189 -22.44 -2.67 -23.63
CA ALA A 189 -23.89 -2.82 -23.40
C ALA A 189 -24.70 -3.19 -24.65
N ALA A 190 -24.20 -2.91 -25.86
CA ALA A 190 -24.89 -3.22 -27.10
C ALA A 190 -25.00 -4.73 -27.39
N PHE A 191 -24.22 -5.58 -26.72
CA PHE A 191 -24.18 -7.02 -26.99
C PHE A 191 -23.96 -7.86 -25.74
N THR A 192 -24.36 -7.35 -24.57
CA THR A 192 -24.21 -8.04 -23.28
C THR A 192 -25.55 -8.19 -22.59
N GLN A 193 -25.86 -9.40 -22.14
CA GLN A 193 -27.01 -9.69 -21.31
C GLN A 193 -26.59 -10.51 -20.10
N VAL A 194 -27.07 -10.09 -18.93
CA VAL A 194 -26.94 -10.83 -17.68
C VAL A 194 -28.31 -11.38 -17.32
N ALA A 195 -28.39 -12.71 -17.21
CA ALA A 195 -29.62 -13.41 -16.89
C ALA A 195 -30.26 -12.85 -15.62
N ASP A 196 -31.58 -12.62 -15.66
CA ASP A 196 -32.39 -12.06 -14.57
C ASP A 196 -31.98 -10.66 -14.06
N VAL A 197 -31.05 -9.98 -14.74
CA VAL A 197 -30.52 -8.68 -14.31
C VAL A 197 -30.67 -7.60 -15.37
N THR A 198 -30.30 -7.88 -16.62
CA THR A 198 -30.45 -6.91 -17.72
C THR A 198 -31.72 -7.14 -18.49
N GLU A 199 -32.39 -6.07 -18.91
CA GLU A 199 -33.50 -6.14 -19.85
C GLU A 199 -33.07 -6.74 -21.20
N PRO A 200 -34.00 -7.39 -21.93
CA PRO A 200 -33.78 -7.77 -23.32
C PRO A 200 -33.39 -6.57 -24.20
N PHE A 201 -32.64 -6.83 -25.27
CA PHE A 201 -32.43 -5.81 -26.30
C PHE A 201 -33.77 -5.34 -26.87
N ALA A 202 -33.93 -4.03 -27.03
CA ALA A 202 -35.13 -3.48 -27.65
C ALA A 202 -35.28 -4.01 -29.08
N GLU A 203 -36.50 -4.33 -29.51
CA GLU A 203 -36.77 -4.92 -30.83
C GLU A 203 -36.21 -4.07 -31.99
N ASN A 204 -36.19 -2.75 -31.82
CA ASN A 204 -35.67 -1.80 -32.81
C ASN A 204 -34.15 -1.55 -32.72
N LEU A 205 -33.47 -2.15 -31.74
CA LEU A 205 -32.03 -2.03 -31.51
C LEU A 205 -31.44 -3.40 -31.10
N PRO A 206 -31.51 -4.43 -31.96
CA PRO A 206 -30.93 -5.73 -31.65
C PRO A 206 -29.41 -5.64 -31.55
N SER A 207 -28.81 -6.60 -30.85
CA SER A 207 -27.35 -6.68 -30.73
C SER A 207 -26.67 -6.74 -32.11
N PRO A 208 -25.61 -5.95 -32.35
CA PRO A 208 -24.93 -5.90 -33.65
C PRO A 208 -24.07 -7.14 -33.93
N ILE A 209 -23.84 -7.98 -32.92
CA ILE A 209 -23.09 -9.24 -33.00
C ILE A 209 -23.80 -10.32 -32.16
N ALA A 210 -23.34 -11.58 -32.24
CA ALA A 210 -23.82 -12.61 -31.33
C ALA A 210 -23.61 -12.16 -29.87
N PRO A 211 -24.68 -12.03 -29.05
CA PRO A 211 -24.59 -11.53 -27.69
C PRO A 211 -23.71 -12.39 -26.79
N ILE A 212 -23.20 -11.74 -25.76
CA ILE A 212 -22.65 -12.37 -24.57
C ILE A 212 -23.81 -12.56 -23.60
N GLU A 213 -24.05 -13.79 -23.20
CA GLU A 213 -25.07 -14.16 -22.23
C GLU A 213 -24.37 -14.86 -21.06
N VAL A 214 -24.53 -14.32 -19.85
CA VAL A 214 -23.97 -14.87 -18.62
C VAL A 214 -24.95 -14.72 -17.46
N SER A 215 -24.86 -15.58 -16.46
CA SER A 215 -25.57 -15.48 -15.18
C SER A 215 -24.70 -14.82 -14.11
N LEU A 216 -25.30 -14.45 -12.97
CA LEU A 216 -24.55 -13.93 -11.83
C LEU A 216 -23.56 -14.97 -11.27
N ASP A 217 -23.95 -16.25 -11.20
CA ASP A 217 -23.05 -17.33 -10.76
C ASP A 217 -21.84 -17.49 -11.69
N GLU A 218 -22.04 -17.30 -13.00
CA GLU A 218 -20.95 -17.31 -13.98
C GLU A 218 -20.07 -16.06 -13.87
N ILE A 219 -20.64 -14.90 -13.53
CA ILE A 219 -19.87 -13.69 -13.23
C ILE A 219 -18.98 -13.92 -12.00
N ASP A 220 -19.51 -14.49 -10.92
CA ASP A 220 -18.74 -14.85 -9.73
C ASP A 220 -17.60 -15.82 -10.07
N ALA A 221 -17.87 -16.80 -10.94
CA ALA A 221 -16.84 -17.72 -11.44
C ALA A 221 -15.77 -16.99 -12.27
N ILE A 222 -16.15 -16.06 -13.16
CA ILE A 222 -15.23 -15.22 -13.93
C ILE A 222 -14.35 -14.39 -12.99
N VAL A 223 -14.93 -13.72 -12.00
CA VAL A 223 -14.18 -12.90 -11.03
C VAL A 223 -13.19 -13.78 -10.25
N ALA A 224 -13.60 -15.00 -9.85
CA ALA A 224 -12.71 -15.95 -9.19
C ALA A 224 -11.54 -16.37 -10.07
N TYR A 225 -11.80 -16.69 -11.35
CA TYR A 225 -10.76 -17.00 -12.32
C TYR A 225 -9.79 -15.83 -12.51
N VAL A 226 -10.33 -14.63 -12.73
CA VAL A 226 -9.53 -13.42 -12.95
C VAL A 226 -8.70 -13.07 -11.71
N GLY A 227 -9.23 -13.29 -10.51
CA GLY A 227 -8.48 -13.15 -9.25
C GLY A 227 -7.29 -14.09 -9.17
N SER A 228 -7.42 -15.31 -9.71
CA SER A 228 -6.38 -16.35 -9.69
C SER A 228 -5.21 -16.12 -10.67
N ILE A 229 -5.41 -15.35 -11.74
CA ILE A 229 -4.36 -15.10 -12.74
C ILE A 229 -3.42 -13.95 -12.32
N ALA A 230 -2.15 -14.08 -12.67
CA ALA A 230 -1.16 -13.04 -12.41
C ALA A 230 -1.41 -11.81 -13.32
N PRO A 231 -1.30 -10.57 -12.79
CA PRO A 231 -1.38 -9.36 -13.60
C PRO A 231 -0.29 -9.35 -14.69
N ALA A 232 -0.52 -8.55 -15.74
CA ALA A 232 0.47 -8.35 -16.79
C ALA A 232 1.71 -7.65 -16.21
N ASP A 233 2.89 -8.09 -16.65
CA ASP A 233 4.12 -7.37 -16.41
C ASP A 233 4.23 -6.24 -17.44
N LEU A 234 4.11 -4.99 -16.97
CA LEU A 234 4.19 -3.81 -17.82
C LEU A 234 5.62 -3.25 -17.92
N GLY A 235 6.59 -3.90 -17.29
CA GLY A 235 7.96 -3.39 -17.17
C GLY A 235 8.08 -2.20 -16.22
N ALA A 236 9.28 -1.61 -16.19
CA ALA A 236 9.55 -0.46 -15.34
C ALA A 236 8.76 0.79 -15.80
N PRO A 237 8.36 1.69 -14.88
CA PRO A 237 7.73 2.95 -15.24
C PRO A 237 8.59 3.71 -16.26
N LEU A 238 7.93 4.26 -17.29
CA LEU A 238 8.59 5.11 -18.29
C LEU A 238 9.23 6.30 -17.57
N GLN A 239 10.56 6.37 -17.58
CA GLN A 239 11.30 7.52 -17.08
C GLN A 239 11.07 8.67 -18.06
N SER A 240 10.31 9.68 -17.67
CA SER A 240 10.25 10.94 -18.42
C SER A 240 11.62 11.61 -18.34
N GLN A 241 12.23 11.87 -19.50
CA GLN A 241 13.40 12.73 -19.61
C GLN A 241 13.03 14.20 -19.44
#